data_AF-A0AAN7GTH0-F1
#
_entry.id   AF-A0AAN7GTH0-F1
#
_cell.length_a   1.000
_cell.length_b   1.000
_cell.length_c   1.000
_cell.angle_alpha   90.00
_cell.angle_beta   90.00
_cell.angle_gamma   90.00
#
_symmetry.space_group_name_H-M   'P 1'
#
loop_
_entity.id
_entity.type
_entity.pdbx_description
1 polymer ?
#
loop_
_entity_poly.entity_id
_entity_poly.type
_entity_poly.pdbx_seq_one_letter_code
_entity_poly.pdbx_strand_id
1 'polypeptide(L)'
;MGFTFYSGPSSNFPSQSQWRSFEDIFNINKPLMFQTGDVGEDVGRIWNAVNDAAKNIGVEERVIFAIIMQESTGNVGVRTTYNADGNATAGLMQVSGGPGFPGQHGLSQAQISSMVDAGTRHFKQNLINHGNADNADTIYKALREYNSGSVNASNLSIAPNGAGVDSYVSDIANRLLGRTP
;
A
#
# COMPACT_ATOMS: atom_id res chain seq x y z
N MET A 1 13.29 -11.29 11.63
CA MET A 1 13.20 -10.01 12.35
C MET A 1 11.82 -9.96 13.02
N GLY A 2 11.71 -9.52 14.27
CA GLY A 2 10.44 -9.59 15.02
C GLY A 2 9.52 -8.38 14.85
N PHE A 3 8.26 -8.52 15.32
CA PHE A 3 7.43 -7.48 15.94
C PHE A 3 8.09 -6.12 16.25
N THR A 4 7.96 -5.04 15.47
CA THR A 4 8.22 -3.70 16.04
C THR A 4 7.02 -2.81 15.84
N PHE A 5 6.37 -2.41 16.95
CA PHE A 5 5.31 -1.42 16.91
C PHE A 5 5.93 -0.02 16.93
N TYR A 6 5.86 0.69 15.81
CA TYR A 6 6.29 2.08 15.70
C TYR A 6 5.10 3.00 16.03
N SER A 7 5.34 4.02 16.85
CA SER A 7 4.30 4.97 17.27
C SER A 7 4.86 6.38 17.47
N GLY A 8 3.99 7.39 17.53
CA GLY A 8 4.40 8.78 17.63
C GLY A 8 4.67 9.42 16.26
N PRO A 9 5.48 10.48 16.19
CA PRO A 9 5.76 11.18 14.94
C PRO A 9 6.56 10.29 13.97
N SER A 10 6.58 10.66 12.69
CA SER A 10 7.33 9.99 11.61
C SER A 10 8.80 9.70 11.95
N SER A 11 9.45 10.56 12.76
CA SER A 11 10.84 10.38 13.20
C SER A 11 11.08 9.12 14.03
N ASN A 12 10.02 8.50 14.57
CA ASN A 12 10.10 7.25 15.33
C ASN A 12 10.04 6.01 14.42
N PHE A 13 9.78 6.18 13.13
CA PHE A 13 9.66 5.11 12.15
C PHE A 13 10.99 4.94 11.40
N PRO A 14 11.25 3.77 10.77
CA PRO A 14 12.46 3.52 10.01
C PRO A 14 12.67 4.54 8.89
N SER A 15 13.89 5.06 8.77
CA SER A 15 14.26 5.92 7.65
C SER A 15 14.25 5.15 6.33
N GLN A 16 14.10 5.88 5.21
CA GLN A 16 14.11 5.30 3.86
C GLN A 16 15.39 4.51 3.53
N SER A 17 16.51 4.85 4.17
CA SER A 17 17.79 4.12 4.04
C SER A 17 17.78 2.71 4.67
N GLN A 18 16.85 2.45 5.59
CA GLN A 18 16.68 1.16 6.24
C GLN A 18 15.71 0.26 5.47
N TRP A 19 14.90 0.82 4.57
CA TRP A 19 13.96 0.04 3.78
C TRP A 19 14.72 -0.85 2.82
N ARG A 20 14.28 -2.10 2.73
CA ARG A 20 14.85 -3.06 1.77
C ARG A 20 14.59 -2.63 0.34
N SER A 21 15.29 -3.26 -0.61
CA SER A 21 14.99 -3.05 -2.04
C SER A 21 13.57 -3.52 -2.37
N PHE A 22 13.00 -2.99 -3.45
CA PHE A 22 11.72 -3.47 -3.96
C PHE A 22 11.78 -4.97 -4.31
N GLU A 23 12.86 -5.41 -4.95
CA GLU A 23 13.10 -6.80 -5.27
C GLU A 23 13.03 -7.71 -4.03
N ASP A 24 13.70 -7.31 -2.95
CA ASP A 24 13.71 -8.09 -1.71
C ASP A 24 12.31 -8.22 -1.12
N ILE A 25 11.61 -7.08 -0.91
CA ILE A 25 10.28 -7.12 -0.29
C ILE A 25 9.27 -7.85 -1.18
N PHE A 26 9.39 -7.73 -2.51
CA PHE A 26 8.53 -8.43 -3.45
C PHE A 26 8.75 -9.94 -3.37
N ASN A 27 10.00 -10.40 -3.45
CA ASN A 27 10.34 -11.81 -3.40
C ASN A 27 9.93 -12.46 -2.08
N ILE A 28 10.09 -11.77 -0.95
CA ILE A 28 9.67 -12.26 0.37
C ILE A 28 8.14 -12.44 0.44
N ASN A 29 7.36 -11.59 -0.23
CA ASN A 29 5.90 -11.63 -0.19
C ASN A 29 5.25 -12.53 -1.26
N LYS A 30 6.00 -13.04 -2.24
CA LYS A 30 5.47 -13.96 -3.27
C LYS A 30 4.65 -15.13 -2.72
N PRO A 31 5.11 -15.86 -1.67
CA PRO A 31 4.34 -16.97 -1.12
C PRO A 31 2.95 -16.56 -0.63
N LEU A 32 2.81 -15.34 -0.09
CA LEU A 32 1.52 -14.83 0.38
C LEU A 32 0.58 -14.53 -0.78
N MET A 33 1.07 -13.93 -1.86
CA MET A 33 0.26 -13.70 -3.07
C MET A 33 -0.23 -15.03 -3.66
N PHE A 34 0.64 -16.05 -3.73
CA PHE A 34 0.19 -17.38 -4.19
C PHE A 34 -0.88 -18.02 -3.28
N GLN A 35 -0.83 -17.76 -1.97
CA GLN A 35 -1.84 -18.25 -1.03
C GLN A 35 -3.22 -17.61 -1.24
N THR A 36 -3.33 -16.47 -1.93
CA THR A 36 -4.61 -15.83 -2.24
C THR A 36 -5.33 -16.48 -3.42
N GLY A 37 -4.66 -17.36 -4.15
CA GLY A 37 -5.17 -17.96 -5.40
C GLY A 37 -4.57 -17.34 -6.67
N ASP A 38 -3.71 -16.33 -6.54
CA ASP A 38 -3.06 -15.68 -7.68
C ASP A 38 -2.14 -16.64 -8.42
N VAL A 39 -2.17 -16.60 -9.75
CA VAL A 39 -1.25 -17.40 -10.58
C VAL A 39 0.08 -16.68 -10.78
N GLY A 40 1.09 -17.39 -11.28
CA GLY A 40 2.42 -16.81 -11.56
C GLY A 40 2.36 -15.57 -12.46
N GLU A 41 1.42 -15.54 -13.40
CA GLU A 41 1.20 -14.37 -14.25
C GLU A 41 0.65 -13.17 -13.48
N ASP A 42 -0.27 -13.36 -12.54
CA ASP A 42 -0.81 -12.26 -11.71
C ASP A 42 0.30 -11.62 -10.90
N VAL A 43 1.10 -12.44 -10.21
CA VAL A 43 2.27 -12.00 -9.44
C VAL A 43 3.24 -11.22 -10.34
N GLY A 44 3.60 -11.77 -11.50
CA GLY A 44 4.48 -11.08 -12.45
C GLY A 44 3.89 -9.75 -12.96
N ARG A 45 2.57 -9.69 -13.18
CA ARG A 45 1.87 -8.48 -13.65
C ARG A 45 1.77 -7.42 -12.55
N ILE A 46 1.69 -7.80 -11.28
CA ILE A 46 1.80 -6.87 -10.14
C ILE A 46 3.18 -6.21 -10.14
N TRP A 47 4.26 -6.97 -10.30
CA TRP A 47 5.61 -6.42 -10.40
C TRP A 47 5.73 -5.36 -11.51
N ASN A 48 5.23 -5.69 -12.70
CA ASN A 48 5.25 -4.76 -13.83
C ASN A 48 4.42 -3.51 -13.55
N ALA A 49 3.19 -3.68 -13.05
CA ALA A 49 2.29 -2.58 -12.76
C ALA A 49 2.86 -1.63 -11.70
N VAL A 50 3.53 -2.16 -10.67
CA VAL A 50 4.21 -1.35 -9.65
C VAL A 50 5.34 -0.52 -10.25
N ASN A 51 6.21 -1.13 -11.07
CA ASN A 51 7.31 -0.41 -11.72
C ASN A 51 6.80 0.67 -12.69
N ASP A 52 5.77 0.35 -13.48
CA ASP A 52 5.17 1.29 -14.43
C ASP A 52 4.50 2.45 -13.70
N ALA A 53 3.73 2.18 -12.64
CA ALA A 53 3.11 3.20 -11.81
C ALA A 53 4.18 4.08 -11.13
N ALA A 54 5.26 3.49 -10.62
CA ALA A 54 6.35 4.24 -10.00
C ALA A 54 6.98 5.22 -10.99
N LYS A 55 7.30 4.74 -12.20
CA LYS A 55 7.87 5.55 -13.28
C LYS A 55 6.92 6.64 -13.78
N ASN A 56 5.64 6.33 -13.96
CA ASN A 56 4.70 7.21 -14.67
C ASN A 56 3.93 8.16 -13.74
N ILE A 57 3.73 7.79 -12.46
CA ILE A 57 2.97 8.57 -11.48
C ILE A 57 3.91 9.25 -10.46
N GLY A 58 5.14 8.75 -10.30
CA GLY A 58 6.15 9.36 -9.42
C GLY A 58 5.88 9.07 -7.94
N VAL A 59 5.61 7.81 -7.62
CA VAL A 59 5.56 7.26 -6.26
C VAL A 59 6.58 6.12 -6.19
N GLU A 60 7.37 6.06 -5.14
CA GLU A 60 8.37 5.00 -5.00
C GLU A 60 7.74 3.60 -4.98
N GLU A 61 8.31 2.67 -5.76
CA GLU A 61 7.80 1.32 -5.98
C GLU A 61 7.64 0.51 -4.68
N ARG A 62 8.52 0.71 -3.71
CA ARG A 62 8.48 0.02 -2.41
C ARG A 62 7.22 0.37 -1.65
N VAL A 63 6.81 1.64 -1.71
CA VAL A 63 5.62 2.15 -1.03
C VAL A 63 4.35 1.66 -1.70
N ILE A 64 4.30 1.71 -3.04
CA ILE A 64 3.16 1.16 -3.81
C ILE A 64 2.94 -0.30 -3.44
N PHE A 65 4.00 -1.11 -3.48
CA PHE A 65 3.90 -2.54 -3.17
C PHE A 65 3.56 -2.81 -1.70
N ALA A 66 4.11 -2.04 -0.76
CA ALA A 66 3.78 -2.20 0.65
C ALA A 66 2.30 -1.89 0.94
N ILE A 67 1.71 -0.89 0.27
CA ILE A 67 0.27 -0.62 0.32
C ILE A 67 -0.52 -1.79 -0.26
N ILE A 68 -0.15 -2.32 -1.44
CA ILE A 68 -0.80 -3.50 -2.02
C ILE A 68 -0.83 -4.68 -1.03
N MET A 69 0.31 -4.98 -0.40
CA MET A 69 0.40 -6.06 0.57
C MET A 69 -0.39 -5.78 1.85
N GLN A 70 -0.55 -4.52 2.24
CA GLN A 70 -1.36 -4.13 3.40
C GLN A 70 -2.87 -4.23 3.11
N GLU A 71 -3.30 -3.80 1.94
CA GLU A 71 -4.72 -3.69 1.59
C GLU A 71 -5.33 -5.01 1.10
N SER A 72 -4.58 -5.80 0.37
CA SER A 72 -5.10 -7.01 -0.29
C SER A 72 -4.24 -8.26 -0.09
N THR A 73 -3.09 -8.14 0.57
CA THR A 73 -2.06 -9.21 0.56
C THR A 73 -1.60 -9.56 -0.87
N GLY A 74 -1.78 -8.61 -1.81
CA GLY A 74 -1.50 -8.80 -3.23
C GLY A 74 -2.56 -9.57 -4.02
N ASN A 75 -3.69 -9.93 -3.42
CA ASN A 75 -4.77 -10.66 -4.09
C ASN A 75 -5.41 -9.83 -5.22
N VAL A 76 -5.21 -10.22 -6.48
CA VAL A 76 -5.82 -9.52 -7.63
C VAL A 76 -7.36 -9.63 -7.67
N GLY A 77 -7.88 -10.70 -7.08
CA GLY A 77 -9.31 -11.00 -6.95
C GLY A 77 -9.92 -10.57 -5.63
N VAL A 78 -9.25 -9.69 -4.86
CA VAL A 78 -9.73 -9.25 -3.55
C VAL A 78 -11.16 -8.69 -3.65
N ARG A 79 -11.98 -9.01 -2.64
CA ARG A 79 -13.35 -8.50 -2.56
C ARG A 79 -13.37 -6.97 -2.50
N THR A 80 -14.45 -6.39 -3.02
CA THR A 80 -14.81 -5.00 -2.77
C THR A 80 -15.24 -4.85 -1.31
N THR A 81 -14.75 -3.78 -0.67
CA THR A 81 -15.16 -3.37 0.68
C THR A 81 -15.83 -1.99 0.63
N TYR A 82 -16.15 -1.43 1.79
CA TYR A 82 -16.77 -0.12 1.90
C TYR A 82 -16.09 0.68 3.00
N ASN A 83 -15.80 1.95 2.74
CA ASN A 83 -15.25 2.86 3.74
C ASN A 83 -16.35 3.35 4.71
N ALA A 84 -15.97 4.16 5.69
CA ALA A 84 -16.90 4.69 6.70
C ALA A 84 -18.05 5.54 6.13
N ASP A 85 -17.85 6.15 4.95
CA ASP A 85 -18.84 6.95 4.24
C ASP A 85 -19.74 6.11 3.31
N GLY A 86 -19.55 4.78 3.29
CA GLY A 86 -20.32 3.86 2.44
C GLY A 86 -19.86 3.83 0.97
N ASN A 87 -18.71 4.42 0.65
CA ASN A 87 -18.15 4.35 -0.70
C ASN A 87 -17.41 3.03 -0.92
N ALA A 88 -17.65 2.42 -2.08
CA ALA A 88 -17.01 1.15 -2.46
C ALA A 88 -15.51 1.33 -2.71
N THR A 89 -14.71 0.52 -2.03
CA THR A 89 -13.24 0.44 -2.13
C THR A 89 -12.85 -0.89 -2.76
N ALA A 90 -12.04 -0.86 -3.81
CA ALA A 90 -11.78 -2.06 -4.62
C ALA A 90 -10.34 -2.17 -5.12
N GLY A 91 -10.00 -3.38 -5.59
CA GLY A 91 -8.73 -3.71 -6.21
C GLY A 91 -7.57 -3.86 -5.23
N LEU A 92 -6.37 -4.02 -5.79
CA LEU A 92 -5.14 -4.35 -5.06
C LEU A 92 -4.78 -3.37 -3.93
N MET A 93 -5.16 -2.10 -4.09
CA MET A 93 -4.91 -1.03 -3.12
C MET A 93 -6.19 -0.54 -2.42
N GLN A 94 -7.32 -1.24 -2.58
CA GLN A 94 -8.62 -0.93 -1.92
C GLN A 94 -9.00 0.56 -1.99
N VAL A 95 -8.89 1.16 -3.18
CA VAL A 95 -9.16 2.60 -3.35
C VAL A 95 -10.63 2.85 -3.69
N SER A 96 -11.19 3.94 -3.15
CA SER A 96 -12.58 4.33 -3.41
C SER A 96 -12.79 4.65 -4.89
N GLY A 97 -13.78 4.04 -5.52
CA GLY A 97 -14.08 4.22 -6.95
C GLY A 97 -13.04 3.63 -7.92
N GLY A 98 -12.07 2.85 -7.40
CA GLY A 98 -11.12 2.11 -8.23
C GLY A 98 -11.74 0.87 -8.90
N PRO A 99 -11.10 0.34 -9.95
CA PRO A 99 -11.52 -0.93 -10.53
C PRO A 99 -11.21 -2.10 -9.58
N GLY A 100 -11.99 -3.17 -9.67
CA GLY A 100 -11.74 -4.41 -8.96
C GLY A 100 -12.36 -5.60 -9.69
N PHE A 101 -11.81 -6.79 -9.44
CA PHE A 101 -12.24 -8.02 -10.10
C PHE A 101 -12.51 -9.13 -9.07
N PRO A 102 -13.50 -8.96 -8.18
CA PRO A 102 -13.70 -9.88 -7.05
C PRO A 102 -13.82 -11.35 -7.48
N GLY A 103 -13.02 -12.21 -6.86
CA GLY A 103 -13.00 -13.66 -7.10
C GLY A 103 -12.33 -14.09 -8.41
N GLN A 104 -11.72 -13.18 -9.17
CA GLN A 104 -11.03 -13.50 -10.42
C GLN A 104 -9.51 -13.52 -10.23
N HIS A 105 -8.86 -14.49 -10.87
CA HIS A 105 -7.40 -14.62 -10.98
C HIS A 105 -7.05 -14.89 -12.45
N GLY A 106 -5.76 -14.80 -12.81
CA GLY A 106 -5.32 -14.83 -14.20
C GLY A 106 -5.71 -13.57 -14.97
N LEU A 107 -5.73 -12.42 -14.29
CA LEU A 107 -6.13 -11.14 -14.87
C LEU A 107 -5.09 -10.64 -15.86
N SER A 108 -5.53 -9.95 -16.90
CA SER A 108 -4.63 -9.31 -17.86
C SER A 108 -3.76 -8.21 -17.22
N GLN A 109 -2.62 -7.90 -17.85
CA GLN A 109 -1.76 -6.80 -17.40
C GLN A 109 -2.54 -5.47 -17.31
N ALA A 110 -3.45 -5.20 -18.25
CA ALA A 110 -4.25 -3.98 -18.25
C ALA A 110 -5.18 -3.89 -17.02
N GLN A 111 -5.81 -5.00 -16.64
CA GLN A 111 -6.67 -5.05 -15.45
C GLN A 111 -5.87 -4.79 -14.17
N ILE A 112 -4.74 -5.49 -13.98
CA ILE A 112 -3.87 -5.29 -12.81
C ILE A 112 -3.31 -3.87 -12.77
N SER A 113 -2.82 -3.36 -13.91
CA SER A 113 -2.29 -1.99 -14.00
C SER A 113 -3.36 -0.95 -13.67
N SER A 114 -4.61 -1.15 -14.10
CA SER A 114 -5.69 -0.22 -13.76
C SER A 114 -5.98 -0.13 -12.26
N MET A 115 -5.85 -1.24 -11.52
CA MET A 115 -6.00 -1.25 -10.05
C MET A 115 -4.83 -0.52 -9.38
N VAL A 116 -3.60 -0.84 -9.78
CA VAL A 116 -2.38 -0.24 -9.21
C VAL A 116 -2.30 1.25 -9.53
N ASP A 117 -2.61 1.66 -10.76
CA ASP A 117 -2.66 3.07 -11.17
C ASP A 117 -3.68 3.86 -10.36
N ALA A 118 -4.88 3.33 -10.16
CA ALA A 118 -5.93 4.01 -9.40
C ALA A 118 -5.49 4.26 -7.96
N GLY A 119 -4.98 3.22 -7.27
CA GLY A 119 -4.48 3.36 -5.90
C GLY A 119 -3.24 4.26 -5.82
N THR A 120 -2.31 4.16 -6.78
CA THR A 120 -1.10 4.97 -6.81
C THR A 120 -1.42 6.44 -7.04
N ARG A 121 -2.38 6.79 -7.92
CA ARG A 121 -2.83 8.18 -8.11
C ARG A 121 -3.49 8.73 -6.84
N HIS A 122 -4.28 7.92 -6.14
CA HIS A 122 -4.86 8.33 -4.86
C HIS A 122 -3.78 8.61 -3.82
N PHE A 123 -2.83 7.68 -3.64
CA PHE A 123 -1.70 7.89 -2.72
C PHE A 123 -0.82 9.08 -3.13
N LYS A 124 -0.63 9.32 -4.43
CA LYS A 124 0.08 10.50 -4.94
C LYS A 124 -0.60 11.79 -4.51
N GLN A 125 -1.94 11.82 -4.46
CA GLN A 125 -2.67 12.97 -3.93
C GLN A 125 -2.40 13.15 -2.42
N ASN A 126 -2.35 12.07 -1.64
CA ASN A 126 -1.96 12.15 -0.22
C ASN A 126 -0.53 12.69 -0.05
N LEU A 127 0.42 12.24 -0.87
CA LEU A 127 1.77 12.81 -0.87
C LEU A 127 1.75 14.31 -1.16
N ILE A 128 0.96 14.76 -2.15
CA ILE A 128 0.81 16.18 -2.48
C ILE A 128 0.27 17.00 -1.29
N ASN A 129 -0.72 16.47 -0.57
CA ASN A 129 -1.27 17.11 0.63
C ASN A 129 -0.21 17.30 1.74
N HIS A 130 0.87 16.51 1.71
CA HIS A 130 1.99 16.54 2.64
C HIS A 130 3.32 17.06 2.03
N GLY A 131 3.24 17.80 0.92
CA GLY A 131 4.39 18.48 0.31
C GLY A 131 5.11 17.73 -0.82
N ASN A 132 4.62 16.54 -1.19
CA ASN A 132 5.02 15.75 -2.35
C ASN A 132 6.51 15.34 -2.39
N ALA A 133 7.20 15.37 -1.25
CA ALA A 133 8.60 14.97 -1.17
C ALA A 133 8.73 13.44 -1.10
N ASP A 134 9.72 12.91 -1.82
CA ASP A 134 10.10 11.50 -1.75
C ASP A 134 11.04 11.25 -0.56
N ASN A 135 10.49 11.31 0.65
CA ASN A 135 11.20 11.02 1.88
C ASN A 135 10.28 10.36 2.92
N ALA A 136 10.88 9.66 3.89
CA ALA A 136 10.14 8.92 4.91
C ALA A 136 9.14 9.78 5.71
N ASP A 137 9.45 11.04 6.00
CA ASP A 137 8.55 11.92 6.75
C ASP A 137 7.25 12.20 5.99
N THR A 138 7.35 12.62 4.73
CA THR A 138 6.19 12.87 3.87
C THR A 138 5.43 11.59 3.56
N ILE A 139 6.13 10.49 3.28
CA ILE A 139 5.52 9.18 2.98
C ILE A 139 4.71 8.66 4.16
N TYR A 140 5.24 8.67 5.40
CA TYR A 140 4.51 8.14 6.55
C TYR A 140 3.27 8.97 6.91
N LYS A 141 3.31 10.30 6.72
CA LYS A 141 2.14 11.16 6.88
C LYS A 141 1.08 10.86 5.82
N ALA A 142 1.48 10.73 4.55
CA ALA A 142 0.59 10.36 3.46
C ALA A 142 -0.04 8.97 3.65
N LEU A 143 0.70 8.00 4.20
CA LEU A 143 0.17 6.66 4.52
C LEU A 143 -0.92 6.72 5.60
N ARG A 144 -0.77 7.59 6.61
CA ARG A 144 -1.83 7.82 7.58
C ARG A 144 -3.05 8.43 6.91
N GLU A 145 -2.87 9.43 6.04
CA GLU A 145 -3.98 10.03 5.31
C GLU A 145 -4.68 9.01 4.38
N TYR A 146 -3.92 8.16 3.70
CA TYR A 146 -4.46 7.08 2.86
C TYR A 146 -5.39 6.15 3.66
N ASN A 147 -5.01 5.82 4.90
CA ASN A 147 -5.77 4.91 5.75
C ASN A 147 -7.01 5.54 6.42
N SER A 148 -6.90 6.78 6.89
CA SER A 148 -7.92 7.40 7.77
C SER A 148 -8.49 8.72 7.26
N GLY A 149 -8.04 9.21 6.10
CA GLY A 149 -8.42 10.53 5.55
C GLY A 149 -8.00 11.72 6.42
N SER A 150 -7.28 11.48 7.51
CA SER A 150 -6.91 12.48 8.50
C SER A 150 -5.61 12.10 9.21
N VAL A 151 -4.83 13.10 9.62
CA VAL A 151 -3.47 12.88 10.14
C VAL A 151 -3.25 13.68 11.41
N ASN A 152 -2.82 12.99 12.47
CA ASN A 152 -2.15 13.63 13.60
C ASN A 152 -0.63 13.54 13.41
N ALA A 153 -0.01 14.61 12.93
CA ALA A 153 1.43 14.62 12.62
C ALA A 153 2.33 14.38 13.85
N SER A 154 1.82 14.61 15.06
CA SER A 154 2.54 14.29 16.31
C SER A 154 2.43 12.81 16.71
N ASN A 155 1.46 12.09 16.15
CA ASN A 155 1.29 10.67 16.41
C ASN A 155 0.59 9.93 15.26
N LEU A 156 1.38 9.26 14.41
CA LEU A 156 0.91 8.49 13.27
C LEU A 156 0.33 7.13 13.65
N SER A 157 0.37 6.73 14.93
CA SER A 157 -0.33 5.53 15.42
C SER A 157 -1.72 5.84 16.01
N ILE A 158 -2.26 7.02 15.70
CA ILE A 158 -3.64 7.39 16.01
C ILE A 158 -4.34 7.61 14.67
N ALA A 159 -5.43 6.88 14.46
CA ALA A 159 -6.40 7.13 13.40
C ALA A 159 -7.40 8.18 13.89
N PRO A 160 -7.25 9.47 13.51
CA PRO A 160 -8.09 10.52 14.05
C PRO A 160 -9.55 10.30 13.62
N ASN A 161 -10.49 10.82 14.41
CA ASN A 161 -11.93 10.74 14.13
C ASN A 161 -12.52 9.32 14.07
N GLY A 162 -11.79 8.29 14.55
CA GLY A 162 -12.30 6.93 14.68
C GLY A 162 -12.43 6.16 13.36
N ALA A 163 -11.83 6.66 12.27
CA ALA A 163 -11.81 5.98 10.98
C ALA A 163 -10.39 5.48 10.67
N GLY A 164 -10.23 4.22 10.27
CA GLY A 164 -8.94 3.61 9.94
C GLY A 164 -8.39 2.65 11.02
N VAL A 165 -7.14 2.23 10.85
CA VAL A 165 -6.46 1.26 11.73
C VAL A 165 -5.24 1.93 12.35
N ASP A 166 -5.17 1.96 13.68
CA ASP A 166 -4.07 2.61 14.40
C ASP A 166 -2.69 2.05 14.03
N SER A 167 -2.57 0.75 13.79
CA SER A 167 -1.30 0.11 13.43
C SER A 167 -0.85 0.33 11.98
N TYR A 168 -1.70 0.89 11.10
CA TYR A 168 -1.49 0.89 9.65
C TYR A 168 -0.09 1.34 9.19
N VAL A 169 0.37 2.50 9.69
CA VAL A 169 1.68 3.05 9.32
C VAL A 169 2.81 2.17 9.86
N SER A 170 2.65 1.60 11.06
CA SER A 170 3.62 0.67 11.65
C SER A 170 3.69 -0.64 10.88
N ASP A 171 2.55 -1.16 10.42
CA ASP A 171 2.48 -2.40 9.65
C ASP A 171 3.19 -2.23 8.30
N ILE A 172 2.92 -1.12 7.59
CA ILE A 172 3.63 -0.78 6.36
C ILE A 172 5.12 -0.56 6.60
N ALA A 173 5.52 0.11 7.68
CA ALA A 173 6.92 0.26 8.04
C ALA A 173 7.62 -1.11 8.23
N ASN A 174 6.96 -2.08 8.86
CA ASN A 174 7.49 -3.44 8.98
C ASN A 174 7.61 -4.13 7.61
N ARG A 175 6.61 -3.97 6.72
CA ARG A 175 6.66 -4.52 5.36
C ARG A 175 7.83 -3.96 4.54
N LEU A 176 8.10 -2.66 4.67
CA LEU A 176 9.24 -1.99 4.04
C LEU A 176 10.61 -2.52 4.54
N LEU A 177 10.65 -3.10 5.75
CA LEU A 177 11.83 -3.79 6.29
C LEU A 177 11.92 -5.28 5.87
N GLY A 178 10.99 -5.75 5.02
CA GLY A 178 10.94 -7.12 4.51
C GLY A 178 10.21 -8.09 5.43
N ARG A 179 9.24 -7.61 6.19
CA ARG A 179 8.45 -8.47 7.06
C ARG A 179 7.11 -8.86 6.46
N THR A 180 6.78 -10.14 6.60
CA THR A 180 5.46 -10.72 6.33
C THR A 180 4.67 -10.88 7.63
N PRO A 181 3.32 -10.93 7.59
CA PRO A 181 2.47 -11.33 8.70
C PRO A 181 2.93 -12.64 9.36
#